data_AF-A0A973DB97-F1
#
_entry.id   AF-A0A973DB97-F1
#
_cell.length_a   1.000
_cell.length_b   1.000
_cell.length_c   1.000
_cell.angle_alpha   90.00
_cell.angle_beta   90.00
_cell.angle_gamma   90.00
#
_symmetry.space_group_name_H-M   'P 1'
#
loop_
_entity.id
_entity.type
_entity.pdbx_description
1 polymer ?
#
loop_
_entity_poly.entity_id
_entity_poly.type
_entity_poly.pdbx_seq_one_letter_code
_entity_poly.pdbx_strand_id
1 'polypeptide(L)'
;MQQSERALSGEITFEKNIVTTGKSIILFSSLEEYNVYLSLFNECKRGLDSFDINIRGEFFSVTWDYEQGPISGEPFSSYSDDSPTHVRNVTLKFITV
;
A
#
# COMPACT_ATOMS: atom_id res chain seq x y z
N MET A 1 21.83 48.60 28.10
CA MET A 1 20.41 48.50 28.54
C MET A 1 19.58 49.04 27.39
N GLN A 2 18.71 48.31 26.69
CA GLN A 2 18.06 47.02 26.89
C GLN A 2 17.57 46.61 25.48
N GLN A 3 18.00 45.45 24.98
CA GLN A 3 17.56 44.90 23.70
C GLN A 3 16.20 44.23 23.93
N SER A 4 15.14 44.74 23.30
CA SER A 4 13.80 44.19 23.40
C SER A 4 13.68 42.95 22.50
N GLU A 5 14.04 41.79 23.04
CA GLU A 5 13.65 40.50 22.47
C GLU A 5 12.16 40.30 22.74
N ARG A 6 11.33 40.55 21.72
CA ARG A 6 9.98 39.98 21.65
C ARG A 6 10.08 38.63 20.98
N ALA A 7 10.18 37.59 21.79
CA ALA A 7 9.87 36.24 21.34
C ALA A 7 8.35 36.06 21.19
N LEU A 8 8.02 35.29 20.16
CA LEU A 8 6.91 34.34 20.05
C LEU A 8 5.70 34.69 19.15
N SER A 9 5.75 33.98 18.02
CA SER A 9 4.71 33.08 17.48
C SER A 9 3.48 33.71 16.82
N GLY A 10 3.52 33.73 15.49
CA GLY A 10 2.35 33.92 14.65
C GLY A 10 2.43 33.28 13.26
N GLU A 11 3.55 32.67 12.86
CA GLU A 11 3.56 31.83 11.66
C GLU A 11 3.30 30.39 12.09
N ILE A 12 2.04 29.96 11.93
CA ILE A 12 1.77 28.56 11.64
C ILE A 12 2.37 28.35 10.25
N THR A 13 3.65 28.03 10.22
CA THR A 13 4.26 27.39 9.06
C THR A 13 3.56 26.05 8.98
N PHE A 14 2.50 25.98 8.17
CA PHE A 14 2.15 24.71 7.57
C PHE A 14 3.39 24.31 6.79
N GLU A 15 4.23 23.48 7.40
CA GLU A 15 5.13 22.61 6.68
C GLU A 15 4.23 21.70 5.86
N LYS A 16 3.77 22.22 4.73
CA LYS A 16 3.19 21.43 3.65
C LYS A 16 4.36 20.59 3.17
N ASN A 17 4.51 19.42 3.80
CA ASN A 17 5.55 18.44 3.49
C ASN A 17 5.68 18.35 1.98
N ILE A 18 6.79 18.92 1.51
CA ILE A 18 7.17 18.95 0.11
C ILE A 18 7.53 17.51 -0.24
N VAL A 19 6.66 16.88 -1.03
CA VAL A 19 6.88 15.69 -1.87
C VAL A 19 7.47 14.48 -1.12
N THR A 20 6.60 13.53 -0.74
CA THR A 20 7.06 12.14 -0.67
C THR A 20 6.67 11.48 -1.98
N THR A 21 7.62 11.31 -2.89
CA THR A 21 7.60 10.16 -3.79
C THR A 21 7.22 8.94 -2.93
N GLY A 22 6.12 8.29 -3.28
CA GLY A 22 5.31 7.55 -2.32
C GLY A 22 6.05 6.56 -1.44
N LYS A 23 5.76 6.60 -0.13
CA LYS A 23 6.15 5.55 0.79
C LYS A 23 5.60 4.21 0.30
N SER A 24 6.47 3.20 0.24
CA SER A 24 6.09 1.84 -0.07
C SER A 24 5.34 1.22 1.10
N ILE A 25 4.19 0.61 0.81
CA ILE A 25 3.40 -0.18 1.74
C ILE A 25 3.40 -1.62 1.22
N ILE A 26 3.89 -2.56 2.01
CA ILE A 26 3.92 -3.98 1.69
C ILE A 26 3.02 -4.71 2.67
N LEU A 27 1.96 -5.35 2.17
CA LEU A 27 1.10 -6.22 2.94
C LEU A 27 1.44 -7.68 2.64
N PHE A 28 1.54 -8.49 3.68
CA PHE A 28 1.85 -9.91 3.58
C PHE A 28 0.75 -10.74 4.23
N SER A 29 0.34 -11.80 3.54
CA SER A 29 -0.51 -12.86 4.09
C SER A 29 0.08 -14.23 3.78
N SER A 30 0.02 -15.13 4.76
CA SER A 30 0.62 -16.47 4.64
C SER A 30 -0.21 -17.40 3.77
N LEU A 31 -1.53 -17.28 3.79
CA LEU A 31 -2.46 -18.16 3.08
C LEU A 31 -3.76 -17.41 2.81
N GLU A 32 -4.18 -17.36 1.55
CA GLU A 32 -5.42 -16.74 1.10
C GLU A 32 -6.19 -17.68 0.16
N GLU A 33 -7.50 -17.45 0.04
CA GLU A 33 -8.31 -18.14 -0.95
C GLU A 33 -7.90 -17.72 -2.38
N TYR A 34 -7.85 -18.70 -3.29
CA TYR A 34 -7.43 -18.46 -4.66
C TYR A 34 -8.32 -17.42 -5.38
N ASN A 35 -9.63 -17.44 -5.14
CA ASN A 35 -10.57 -16.49 -5.76
C ASN A 35 -10.36 -15.04 -5.28
N VAL A 36 -9.98 -14.85 -4.01
CA VAL A 36 -9.65 -13.52 -3.46
C VAL A 36 -8.37 -13.01 -4.12
N TYR A 37 -7.33 -13.84 -4.16
CA TYR A 37 -6.07 -13.51 -4.85
C TYR A 37 -6.31 -13.18 -6.33
N LEU A 38 -7.06 -14.01 -7.05
CA LEU A 38 -7.34 -13.81 -8.47
C LEU A 38 -8.10 -12.51 -8.73
N SER A 39 -9.01 -12.13 -7.85
CA SER A 39 -9.74 -10.87 -7.94
C SER A 39 -8.79 -9.67 -7.82
N LEU A 40 -7.89 -9.67 -6.82
CA LEU A 40 -6.87 -8.64 -6.64
C LEU A 40 -5.87 -8.61 -7.79
N PHE A 41 -5.45 -9.77 -8.27
CA PHE A 41 -4.54 -9.91 -9.40
C PHE A 41 -5.13 -9.37 -10.72
N ASN A 42 -6.44 -9.52 -10.91
CA ASN A 42 -7.13 -8.95 -12.06
C ASN A 42 -7.37 -7.45 -11.89
N GLU A 43 -7.66 -7.00 -10.67
CA GLU A 43 -7.84 -5.59 -10.35
C GLU A 43 -6.55 -4.79 -10.57
N CYS A 44 -5.40 -5.28 -10.10
CA CYS A 44 -4.12 -4.59 -10.29
C CYS A 44 -3.71 -4.47 -11.77
N LYS A 45 -4.22 -5.33 -12.65
CA LYS A 45 -4.00 -5.22 -14.10
C LYS A 45 -4.88 -4.17 -14.77
N ARG A 46 -5.97 -3.76 -14.11
CA ARG A 46 -6.99 -2.88 -14.69
C ARG A 46 -6.72 -1.39 -14.53
N GLY A 47 -5.86 -0.92 -13.62
CA GLY A 47 -5.66 0.54 -13.53
C GLY A 47 -4.58 1.07 -12.60
N LEU A 48 -3.98 2.18 -13.07
CA LEU A 48 -3.00 3.07 -12.43
C LEU A 48 -3.63 4.03 -11.40
N ASP A 49 -4.97 4.05 -11.31
CA ASP A 49 -5.71 4.98 -10.48
C ASP A 49 -5.46 4.72 -8.99
N SER A 50 -5.34 5.80 -8.22
CA SER A 50 -5.17 5.71 -6.78
C SER A 50 -6.48 5.34 -6.09
N PHE A 51 -6.39 4.54 -5.04
CA PHE A 51 -7.51 4.12 -4.20
C PHE A 51 -7.12 4.17 -2.73
N ASP A 52 -8.13 4.22 -1.86
CA ASP A 52 -7.90 4.26 -0.42
C ASP A 52 -7.95 2.86 0.18
N ILE A 53 -6.94 2.53 0.98
CA ILE A 53 -6.91 1.32 1.81
C ILE A 53 -7.02 1.70 3.28
N ASN A 54 -7.76 0.90 4.04
CA ASN A 54 -7.82 1.03 5.49
C ASN A 54 -6.89 0.00 6.14
N ILE A 55 -5.86 0.47 6.84
CA ILE A 55 -4.96 -0.36 7.64
C ILE A 55 -5.15 0.03 9.10
N ARG A 56 -5.77 -0.86 9.89
CA ARG A 56 -5.95 -0.69 11.35
C ARG A 56 -6.67 0.62 11.75
N GLY A 57 -7.59 1.09 10.92
CA GLY A 57 -8.37 2.31 11.17
C GLY A 57 -7.80 3.57 10.53
N GLU A 58 -6.61 3.51 9.94
CA GLU A 58 -5.99 4.61 9.19
C GLU A 58 -6.19 4.40 7.69
N PHE A 59 -6.60 5.46 6.99
CA PHE A 59 -6.78 5.44 5.54
C PHE A 59 -5.52 5.95 4.84
N PHE A 60 -5.04 5.17 3.88
CA PHE A 60 -3.92 5.53 3.02
C PHE A 60 -4.41 5.60 1.58
N SER A 61 -4.15 6.73 0.92
CA SER A 61 -4.32 6.83 -0.52
C SER A 61 -3.10 6.23 -1.19
N VAL A 62 -3.31 5.21 -2.04
CA VAL A 62 -2.25 4.40 -2.61
C VAL A 62 -2.50 4.08 -4.09
N THR A 63 -1.44 3.73 -4.80
CA THR A 63 -1.48 3.07 -6.10
C THR A 63 -0.66 1.78 -6.03
N TRP A 64 -0.87 0.86 -6.97
CA TRP A 64 -0.11 -0.37 -7.09
C TRP A 64 1.38 -0.09 -7.44
N ASP A 65 2.31 -0.80 -6.79
CA ASP A 65 3.74 -0.73 -7.12
C ASP A 65 4.07 -1.59 -8.35
N TYR A 66 3.93 -1.01 -9.54
CA TYR A 66 4.24 -1.70 -10.79
C TYR A 66 5.73 -1.90 -11.05
N GLU A 67 6.60 -1.10 -10.43
CA GLU A 67 8.06 -1.22 -10.60
C GLU A 67 8.59 -2.50 -9.93
N GLN A 68 8.03 -2.85 -8.77
CA GLN A 68 8.47 -4.01 -7.98
C GLN A 68 7.59 -5.25 -8.13
N GLY A 69 6.58 -5.20 -8.99
CA GLY A 69 5.55 -6.23 -9.10
C GLY A 69 4.49 -6.06 -8.00
N PRO A 70 3.26 -5.63 -8.33
CA PRO A 70 2.30 -5.12 -7.35
C PRO A 70 1.66 -6.23 -6.51
N ILE A 71 1.69 -7.46 -7.00
CA ILE A 71 1.13 -8.64 -6.35
C ILE A 71 1.96 -9.88 -6.69
N SER A 72 2.17 -10.75 -5.70
CA SER A 72 2.77 -12.07 -5.88
C SER A 72 2.12 -13.08 -4.95
N GLY A 73 2.17 -14.36 -5.33
CA GLY A 73 1.72 -15.47 -4.51
C GLY A 73 1.99 -16.81 -5.19
N GLU A 74 2.04 -17.88 -4.40
CA GLU A 74 2.34 -19.23 -4.83
C GLU A 74 1.09 -20.11 -4.74
N PRO A 75 0.63 -20.73 -5.84
CA PRO A 75 -0.51 -21.65 -5.78
C PRO A 75 -0.26 -22.76 -4.77
N PHE A 76 -1.23 -22.97 -3.88
CA PHE A 76 -1.21 -24.06 -2.93
C PHE A 76 -2.34 -25.04 -3.26
N SER A 77 -1.96 -26.18 -3.84
CA SER A 77 -2.83 -27.32 -4.03
C SER A 77 -2.24 -28.56 -3.34
N SER A 78 -3.11 -29.40 -2.79
CA SER A 78 -2.72 -30.68 -2.19
C SER A 78 -2.65 -31.81 -3.24
N TYR A 79 -3.20 -31.59 -4.43
CA TYR A 79 -3.28 -32.56 -5.54
C TYR A 79 -3.02 -31.83 -6.87
N SER A 80 -2.39 -32.53 -7.83
CA SER A 80 -1.94 -31.96 -9.11
C SER A 80 -3.05 -31.72 -10.13
N ASP A 81 -4.19 -32.37 -9.96
CA ASP A 81 -5.21 -32.50 -11.00
C ASP A 81 -6.36 -31.49 -10.85
N ASP A 82 -6.34 -30.67 -9.80
CA ASP A 82 -7.37 -29.67 -9.49
C ASP A 82 -6.82 -28.24 -9.51
N SER A 83 -7.71 -27.29 -9.79
CA SER A 83 -7.41 -25.86 -9.63
C SER A 83 -7.02 -25.56 -8.17
N PRO A 84 -6.01 -24.71 -7.94
CA PRO A 84 -5.59 -24.37 -6.57
C PRO A 84 -6.75 -23.73 -5.81
N THR A 85 -6.98 -24.22 -4.59
CA THR A 85 -7.99 -23.65 -3.68
C THR A 85 -7.44 -22.45 -2.91
N HIS A 86 -6.13 -22.41 -2.71
CA HIS A 86 -5.45 -21.39 -1.94
C HIS A 86 -4.19 -20.89 -2.63
N VAL A 87 -3.68 -19.75 -2.16
CA VAL A 87 -2.40 -19.16 -2.52
C VAL A 87 -1.62 -18.87 -1.25
N ARG A 88 -0.35 -19.26 -1.22
CA ARG A 88 0.58 -18.99 -0.12
C ARG A 88 1.48 -17.81 -0.43
N ASN A 89 2.07 -17.25 0.61
CA ASN A 89 3.08 -16.20 0.51
C ASN A 89 2.57 -14.99 -0.31
N VAL A 90 1.31 -14.61 -0.08
CA VAL A 90 0.67 -13.51 -0.79
C VAL A 90 1.30 -12.19 -0.33
N THR A 91 1.82 -11.44 -1.29
CA THR A 91 2.39 -10.11 -1.05
C THR A 91 1.70 -9.10 -1.95
N LEU A 92 1.23 -8.00 -1.37
CA LEU A 92 0.69 -6.83 -2.06
C LEU A 92 1.63 -5.66 -1.84
N LYS A 93 1.97 -4.93 -2.90
CA LYS A 93 2.87 -3.79 -2.86
C LYS A 93 2.18 -2.55 -3.40
N PHE A 94 2.23 -1.48 -2.62
CA PHE A 94 1.63 -0.20 -2.93
C PHE A 94 2.62 0.94 -2.73
N ILE A 95 2.33 2.07 -3.38
CA ILE A 95 3.03 3.34 -3.25
C ILE A 95 1.98 4.38 -2.84
N THR A 96 2.23 5.11 -1.76
CA THR A 96 1.34 6.22 -1.35
C THR A 96 1.35 7.36 -2.37
N VAL A 97 0.21 8.01 -2.61
CA VAL A 97 0.08 9.12 -3.58
C VAL A 97 -0.09 10.48 -2.92
#